data_AF-A0A7W1LH73-F1
#
_entry.id   AF-A0A7W1LH73-F1
#
_cell.length_a   1.000
_cell.length_b   1.000
_cell.length_c   1.000
_cell.angle_alpha   90.00
_cell.angle_beta   90.00
_cell.angle_gamma   90.00
#
_symmetry.space_group_name_H-M   'P 1'
#
loop_
_entity.id
_entity.type
_entity.pdbx_description
1 polymer ?
#
loop_
_entity_poly.entity_id
_entity_poly.type
_entity_poly.pdbx_seq_one_letter_code
_entity_poly.pdbx_strand_id
1 'polypeptide(L)'
;MKDRVRPKRNWIQEERRKTLGDYTCFCLDCGSVWRYFLEGEAELPRECPHCGGETRNRCPTCDAPFPSAFAVECEECGAEVRPPQVLGVRIRKPGK
;
A
#
# COMPACT_ATOMS: atom_id res chain seq x y z
N MET A 1 17.23 0.94 16.81
CA MET A 1 17.16 1.21 15.35
C MET A 1 17.10 2.72 15.18
N LYS A 2 17.94 3.34 14.34
CA LYS A 2 17.91 4.80 14.15
C LYS A 2 16.57 5.19 13.53
N ASP A 3 15.81 6.06 14.20
CA ASP A 3 14.63 6.74 13.66
C ASP A 3 15.00 7.43 12.34
N ARG A 4 14.74 6.76 11.22
CA ARG A 4 14.81 7.40 9.90
C ARG A 4 13.53 8.20 9.74
N VAL A 5 13.61 9.51 9.99
CA VAL A 5 12.52 10.43 9.64
C VAL A 5 12.32 10.36 8.13
N ARG A 6 11.20 9.79 7.70
CA ARG A 6 10.86 9.68 6.28
C ARG A 6 10.64 11.09 5.73
N PRO A 7 11.24 11.44 4.57
CA PRO A 7 11.02 12.74 3.96
C PRO A 7 9.53 12.92 3.60
N LYS A 8 8.97 14.07 3.95
CA LYS A 8 7.62 14.45 3.52
C LYS A 8 7.55 14.50 1.99
N ARG A 9 6.39 14.13 1.45
CA ARG A 9 6.12 14.18 0.02
C ARG A 9 6.16 15.63 -0.48
N ASN A 10 6.64 15.81 -1.71
CA ASN A 10 6.63 17.11 -2.36
C ASN A 10 5.32 17.34 -3.14
N TRP A 11 5.07 18.59 -3.54
CA TRP A 11 3.82 18.99 -4.18
C TRP A 11 3.51 18.19 -5.46
N ILE A 12 4.51 17.87 -6.28
CA ILE A 12 4.30 17.11 -7.53
C ILE A 12 3.93 15.64 -7.26
N GLN A 13 4.39 15.07 -6.14
CA GLN A 13 3.98 13.72 -5.72
C GLN A 13 2.53 13.69 -5.26
N GLU A 14 2.05 14.74 -4.58
CA GLU A 14 0.66 14.87 -4.17
C GLU A 14 -0.26 15.05 -5.39
N GLU A 15 0.10 15.92 -6.34
CA GLU A 15 -0.73 16.16 -7.53
C GLU A 15 -0.88 14.93 -8.43
N ARG A 16 0.19 14.15 -8.65
CA ARG A 16 0.10 12.92 -9.47
C ARG A 16 -0.83 11.86 -8.91
N ARG A 17 -1.07 11.88 -7.59
CA ARG A 17 -1.93 10.90 -6.92
C ARG A 17 -3.41 11.19 -7.13
N LYS A 18 -3.77 12.48 -7.17
CA LYS A 18 -5.13 12.94 -7.47
C LYS A 18 -5.64 12.54 -8.85
N THR A 19 -4.76 12.18 -9.79
CA THR A 19 -5.16 11.72 -11.14
C THR A 19 -5.36 10.21 -11.24
N LEU A 20 -4.57 9.42 -10.49
CA LEU A 20 -4.53 7.96 -10.63
C LEU A 20 -5.20 7.21 -9.46
N GLY A 21 -5.78 7.93 -8.50
CA GLY A 21 -6.24 7.41 -7.21
C GLY A 21 -5.21 7.67 -6.11
N ASP A 22 -5.61 8.16 -4.94
CA ASP A 22 -4.68 8.53 -3.88
C ASP A 22 -4.05 7.31 -3.19
N TYR A 23 -4.82 6.23 -3.09
CA TYR A 23 -4.50 5.08 -2.26
C TYR A 23 -4.37 3.78 -3.08
N THR A 24 -3.98 2.71 -2.42
CA THR A 24 -3.75 1.39 -3.02
C THR A 24 -4.37 0.27 -2.22
N CYS A 25 -5.02 -0.65 -2.92
CA CYS A 25 -5.37 -1.97 -2.44
C CYS A 25 -4.40 -2.97 -3.08
N PHE A 26 -3.90 -3.95 -2.33
CA PHE A 26 -3.06 -5.00 -2.88
C PHE A 26 -3.43 -6.39 -2.36
N CYS A 27 -3.26 -7.41 -3.20
CA CYS A 27 -3.34 -8.80 -2.79
C CYS A 27 -2.09 -9.21 -2.01
N LEU A 28 -2.29 -9.93 -0.91
CA LEU A 28 -1.19 -10.42 -0.05
C LEU A 28 -0.44 -11.61 -0.69
N ASP A 29 -1.10 -12.37 -1.55
CA ASP A 29 -0.55 -13.59 -2.14
C ASP A 29 0.15 -13.32 -3.48
N CYS A 30 -0.58 -12.78 -4.46
CA CYS A 30 -0.07 -12.57 -5.82
C CYS A 30 0.49 -11.17 -6.07
N GLY A 31 0.24 -10.21 -5.17
CA GLY A 31 0.71 -8.83 -5.29
C GLY A 31 -0.01 -7.97 -6.33
N SER A 32 -1.15 -8.40 -6.89
CA SER A 32 -1.99 -7.55 -7.74
C SER A 32 -2.38 -6.27 -7.00
N VAL A 33 -2.50 -5.15 -7.73
CA VAL A 33 -2.69 -3.82 -7.14
C VAL A 33 -3.83 -3.09 -7.85
N TRP A 34 -4.67 -2.43 -7.07
CA TRP A 34 -5.65 -1.45 -7.53
C TRP A 34 -5.37 -0.09 -6.91
N ARG A 35 -5.57 0.97 -7.68
CA ARG A 35 -5.56 2.34 -7.18
C ARG A 35 -6.99 2.80 -6.99
N TYR A 36 -7.24 3.61 -5.96
CA TYR A 36 -8.57 4.08 -5.63
C TYR A 36 -8.52 5.45 -4.95
N PHE A 37 -9.65 6.16 -5.01
CA PHE A 37 -9.96 7.33 -4.17
C PHE A 37 -10.85 6.87 -3.01
N LEU A 38 -10.89 7.61 -1.90
CA LEU A 38 -11.67 7.22 -0.72
C LEU A 38 -13.16 6.99 -1.03
N GLU A 39 -13.70 7.77 -1.96
CA GLU A 39 -15.08 7.68 -2.43
C GLU A 39 -15.38 6.32 -3.09
N GLY A 40 -14.40 5.70 -3.74
CA GLY A 40 -14.52 4.40 -4.41
C GLY A 40 -14.08 3.21 -3.55
N GLU A 41 -13.77 3.42 -2.27
CA GLU A 41 -13.23 2.36 -1.40
C GLU A 41 -14.18 1.17 -1.22
N ALA A 42 -15.49 1.42 -1.16
CA ALA A 42 -16.49 0.39 -0.97
C ALA A 42 -16.60 -0.60 -2.15
N GLU A 43 -16.07 -0.20 -3.32
CA GLU A 43 -16.07 -1.01 -4.54
C GLU A 43 -14.85 -1.95 -4.63
N LEU A 44 -13.90 -1.85 -3.69
CA LEU A 44 -12.71 -2.68 -3.71
C LEU A 44 -13.05 -4.16 -3.47
N PRO A 45 -12.42 -5.08 -4.22
CA PRO A 45 -12.60 -6.49 -4.00
C PRO A 45 -12.02 -6.89 -2.65
N ARG A 46 -12.75 -7.64 -1.82
CA ARG A 46 -12.23 -8.22 -0.55
C ARG A 46 -11.32 -9.42 -0.77
N GLU A 47 -11.53 -10.13 -1.87
CA GLU A 47 -10.73 -11.26 -2.33
C GLU A 47 -10.20 -10.94 -3.73
N CYS A 48 -8.94 -11.31 -4.00
CA CYS A 48 -8.26 -10.99 -5.22
C CYS A 48 -8.92 -11.68 -6.42
N PRO A 49 -9.44 -10.94 -7.41
CA PRO A 49 -10.07 -11.54 -8.59
C PRO A 49 -9.14 -12.43 -9.44
N HIS A 50 -7.82 -12.34 -9.22
CA HIS A 50 -6.83 -13.11 -9.95
C HIS A 50 -6.45 -14.44 -9.29
N CYS A 51 -6.50 -14.53 -7.95
CA CYS A 51 -6.01 -15.71 -7.22
C CYS A 51 -6.85 -16.13 -6.01
N GLY A 52 -7.92 -15.40 -5.67
CA GLY A 52 -8.75 -15.65 -4.48
C GLY A 52 -8.14 -15.18 -3.15
N GLY A 53 -6.89 -14.71 -3.16
CA GLY A 53 -6.18 -14.29 -1.95
C GLY A 53 -6.74 -13.04 -1.29
N GLU A 54 -6.45 -12.83 -0.01
CA GLU A 54 -6.87 -11.63 0.73
C GLU A 54 -6.32 -10.35 0.07
N THR A 55 -7.17 -9.33 -0.06
CA THR A 55 -6.75 -7.98 -0.43
C THR A 55 -6.72 -7.06 0.79
N ARG A 56 -5.80 -6.08 0.77
CA ARG A 56 -5.67 -5.12 1.85
C ARG A 56 -5.50 -3.70 1.31
N ASN A 57 -6.38 -2.82 1.77
CA ASN A 57 -6.42 -1.38 1.46
C ASN A 57 -6.19 -0.50 2.69
N ARG A 58 -6.37 -1.06 3.89
CA ARG A 58 -6.26 -0.36 5.18
C ARG A 58 -5.27 -1.06 6.11
N CYS A 59 -4.58 -0.27 6.93
CA CYS A 59 -3.72 -0.80 7.98
C CYS A 59 -4.55 -1.57 9.01
N PRO A 60 -4.19 -2.82 9.35
CA PRO A 60 -4.95 -3.60 10.33
C PRO A 60 -4.84 -3.04 11.76
N THR A 61 -3.91 -2.13 12.01
CA THR A 61 -3.65 -1.54 13.35
C THR A 61 -4.30 -0.18 13.54
N CYS A 62 -4.23 0.72 12.55
CA CYS A 62 -4.69 2.10 12.69
C CYS A 62 -5.68 2.55 11.61
N ASP A 63 -6.10 1.65 10.72
CA ASP A 63 -7.04 1.92 9.63
C ASP A 63 -6.59 3.01 8.63
N ALA A 64 -5.31 3.40 8.66
CA ALA A 64 -4.77 4.32 7.66
C ALA A 64 -4.78 3.68 6.26
N PRO A 65 -5.21 4.40 5.22
CA PRO A 65 -5.19 3.90 3.85
C PRO A 65 -3.75 3.90 3.31
N PHE A 66 -3.45 3.02 2.35
CA PHE A 66 -2.08 2.91 1.86
C PHE A 66 -1.80 3.86 0.69
N PRO A 67 -0.87 4.81 0.83
CA PRO A 67 -0.51 5.71 -0.26
C PRO A 67 0.40 5.07 -1.32
N SER A 68 0.84 3.82 -1.15
CA SER A 68 1.83 3.19 -2.01
C SER A 68 1.62 1.69 -2.12
N ALA A 69 1.66 1.21 -3.36
CA ALA A 69 1.65 -0.21 -3.70
C ALA A 69 2.91 -0.95 -3.25
N PHE A 70 3.91 -0.23 -2.72
CA PHE A 70 5.12 -0.80 -2.12
C PHE A 70 5.12 -0.66 -0.59
N ALA A 71 3.97 -0.40 0.04
CA ALA A 71 3.83 -0.45 1.49
C ALA A 71 4.14 -1.87 1.99
N VAL A 72 4.97 -1.93 3.03
CA VAL A 72 5.35 -3.15 3.79
C VAL A 72 5.23 -2.84 5.28
N GLU A 73 5.44 -1.57 5.64
CA GLU A 73 5.06 -0.94 6.90
C GLU A 73 4.05 0.17 6.64
N CYS A 74 3.16 0.40 7.61
CA CYS A 74 2.22 1.51 7.63
C CYS A 74 2.97 2.83 7.80
N GLU A 75 2.63 3.85 7.01
CA GLU A 75 3.30 5.13 7.09
C GLU A 75 2.88 5.98 8.30
N GLU A 76 1.71 5.71 8.86
CA GLU A 76 1.16 6.45 10.01
C GLU A 76 1.59 5.84 11.35
N CYS A 77 1.48 4.51 11.51
CA CYS A 77 1.75 3.84 12.79
C CYS A 77 3.00 2.94 12.79
N GLY A 78 3.63 2.70 11.64
CA GLY A 78 4.83 1.85 11.54
C GLY A 78 4.56 0.34 11.62
N ALA A 79 3.32 -0.12 11.84
CA ALA A 79 2.99 -1.54 11.88
C ALA A 79 3.27 -2.24 10.54
N GLU A 80 3.70 -3.50 10.57
CA GLU A 80 3.83 -4.31 9.36
C GLU A 80 2.45 -4.50 8.70
N VAL A 81 2.36 -4.22 7.40
CA VAL A 81 1.10 -4.34 6.63
C VAL A 81 1.06 -5.60 5.76
N ARG A 82 2.24 -6.10 5.37
CA ARG A 82 2.46 -7.38 4.67
C ARG A 82 3.94 -7.75 4.67
N PRO A 83 4.29 -9.02 4.41
CA PRO A 83 5.67 -9.43 4.22
C PRO A 83 6.40 -8.59 3.15
N PRO A 84 7.72 -8.36 3.27
CA PRO A 84 8.48 -7.54 2.32
C PRO A 84 8.77 -8.25 0.98
N GLN A 85 8.13 -9.39 0.73
CA GLN A 85 8.29 -10.23 -0.45
C GLN A 85 6.93 -10.74 -0.93
N VAL A 86 6.77 -10.87 -2.24
CA VAL A 86 5.64 -11.53 -2.90
C VAL A 86 6.21 -12.46 -3.95
N LEU A 87 5.74 -13.72 -3.99
CA LEU A 87 6.20 -14.73 -4.95
C LEU A 87 7.73 -14.85 -5.05
N GLY A 88 8.43 -14.71 -3.91
CA GLY A 88 9.90 -14.78 -3.84
C GLY A 88 10.64 -13.50 -4.30
N VAL A 89 9.93 -12.44 -4.68
CA VAL A 89 10.51 -11.17 -5.14
C VAL A 89 10.35 -10.10 -4.05
N ARG A 90 11.43 -9.34 -3.78
CA ARG A 90 11.39 -8.21 -2.83
C ARG A 90 10.56 -7.04 -3.39
N ILE A 91 9.66 -6.52 -2.57
CA ILE A 91 8.80 -5.39 -2.93
C ILE A 91 9.59 -4.08 -3.02
N ARG A 92 10.60 -3.90 -2.16
CA ARG A 92 11.50 -2.73 -2.18
C ARG A 92 12.93 -3.15 -2.42
N LYS A 93 13.67 -2.31 -3.18
CA LYS A 93 15.12 -2.44 -3.28
C LYS A 93 15.75 -2.21 -1.91
N PRO A 94 16.73 -3.02 -1.49
CA PRO A 94 17.48 -2.75 -0.26
C PRO A 94 18.22 -1.41 -0.38
N GLY A 95 18.16 -0.59 0.67
CA GLY A 95 19.06 0.55 0.84
C GLY A 95 18.75 1.83 0.06
N LYS A 96 17.51 2.33 0.07
CA LYS A 96 17.24 3.76 -0.13
C LYS A 96 16.85 4.38 1.21
#